data_AF-A0A1V4BV32-F1
#
_entry.id   AF-A0A1V4BV32-F1
#
_cell.length_a   1.000
_cell.length_b   1.000
_cell.length_c   1.000
_cell.angle_alpha   90.00
_cell.angle_beta   90.00
_cell.angle_gamma   90.00
#
_symmetry.space_group_name_H-M   'P 1'
#
loop_
_entity.id
_entity.type
_entity.pdbx_description
1 polymer ?
#
loop_
_entity_poly.entity_id
_entity_poly.type
_entity_poly.pdbx_seq_one_letter_code
_entity_poly.pdbx_strand_id
1 'polypeptide(L)'
;MFRDFKSGGYSLEGSQLAPKYLSKLIIVIAIAYTSATLQGKKIKDMGIQKYVTRPEKRYKGQRRHSSFYVGQHLYHWLQLHQMFQKNIEELMQISRYRLKDYIKGQRAISLALSTF
;
A
#
# COMPACT_ATOMS: atom_id res chain seq x y z
N MET A 1 4.26 13.91 -4.07
CA MET A 1 5.63 13.39 -3.82
C MET A 1 6.26 14.02 -2.60
N PHE A 2 6.61 15.32 -2.63
CA PHE A 2 7.35 15.97 -1.54
C PHE A 2 6.66 15.92 -0.17
N ARG A 3 5.34 16.07 -0.09
CA ARG A 3 4.60 15.92 1.17
C ARG A 3 4.78 14.53 1.77
N ASP A 4 4.61 13.48 0.97
CA ASP A 4 4.75 12.09 1.43
C ASP A 4 6.20 11.78 1.85
N PHE A 5 7.19 12.36 1.16
CA PHE A 5 8.61 12.25 1.49
C PHE A 5 8.98 12.95 2.80
N LYS A 6 8.56 14.22 2.96
CA LYS A 6 8.81 14.99 4.19
C LYS A 6 8.14 14.36 5.40
N SER A 7 6.90 13.89 5.27
CA SER A 7 6.20 13.17 6.35
C SER A 7 6.76 11.78 6.62
N GLY A 8 7.46 11.18 5.64
CA GLY A 8 8.02 9.83 5.72
C GLY A 8 9.41 9.75 6.34
N GLY A 9 10.00 10.87 6.77
CA GLY A 9 11.31 10.92 7.41
C GLY A 9 12.51 10.88 6.45
N TYR A 10 12.29 11.04 5.14
CA TYR A 10 13.37 11.08 4.15
C TYR A 10 13.94 12.50 4.03
N SER A 11 15.11 12.75 4.64
CA SER A 11 15.83 14.02 4.51
C SER A 11 16.72 14.03 3.26
N LEU A 12 16.13 14.35 2.11
CA LEU A 12 16.90 14.59 0.88
C LEU A 12 17.69 15.91 0.97
N GLU A 13 17.15 16.87 1.70
CA GLU A 13 17.73 18.22 1.90
C GLU A 13 19.02 18.18 2.74
N GLY A 14 19.16 17.20 3.64
CA GLY A 14 20.37 16.98 4.43
C GLY A 14 21.38 16.00 3.81
N SER A 15 21.16 15.51 2.59
CA SER A 15 22.07 14.54 1.98
C SER A 15 23.35 15.25 1.49
N GLN A 16 24.52 14.67 1.79
CA GLN A 16 25.83 15.17 1.29
C GLN A 16 26.19 14.58 -0.08
N LEU A 17 25.20 14.10 -0.84
CA LEU A 17 25.41 13.49 -2.15
C LEU A 17 25.83 14.57 -3.16
N ALA A 18 26.85 14.27 -3.98
CA ALA A 18 27.20 15.16 -5.07
C ALA A 18 26.00 15.32 -6.04
N PRO A 19 25.84 16.48 -6.71
CA PRO A 19 24.64 16.79 -7.50
C PRO A 19 24.26 15.74 -8.54
N LYS A 20 25.26 15.10 -9.16
CA LYS A 20 25.08 14.00 -10.11
C LYS A 20 24.39 12.78 -9.51
N TYR A 21 24.77 12.37 -8.30
CA TYR A 21 24.17 11.22 -7.61
C TYR A 21 22.80 11.56 -7.03
N LEU A 22 22.65 12.77 -6.50
CA LEU A 22 21.36 13.27 -6.03
C LEU A 22 20.32 13.27 -7.16
N SER A 23 20.70 13.75 -8.35
CA SER A 23 19.82 13.77 -9.52
C SER A 23 19.37 12.37 -9.93
N LYS A 24 20.32 11.40 -9.98
CA LYS A 24 20.00 10.00 -10.26
C LYS A 24 19.04 9.40 -9.22
N LEU A 25 19.29 9.67 -7.93
CA LEU A 25 18.45 9.21 -6.85
C LEU A 25 17.02 9.77 -6.94
N ILE A 26 16.88 11.07 -7.23
CA ILE A 26 15.57 11.73 -7.39
C ILE A 26 14.79 11.11 -8.56
N ILE A 27 15.45 10.77 -9.66
CA ILE A 27 14.80 10.11 -10.80
C ILE A 27 14.26 8.73 -10.40
N VAL A 28 15.08 7.91 -9.73
CA VAL A 28 14.65 6.57 -9.24
C VAL A 28 13.48 6.69 -8.27
N ILE A 29 13.55 7.65 -7.34
CA ILE A 29 12.47 7.99 -6.42
C ILE A 29 11.21 8.39 -7.16
N ALA A 30 11.30 9.25 -8.18
CA ALA A 30 10.16 9.71 -8.94
C ALA A 30 9.47 8.56 -9.70
N ILE A 31 10.25 7.65 -10.27
CA ILE A 31 9.72 6.44 -10.93
C ILE A 31 8.99 5.56 -9.90
N ALA A 32 9.63 5.24 -8.78
CA ALA A 32 9.04 4.41 -7.73
C ALA A 32 7.77 5.06 -7.13
N TYR A 33 7.80 6.37 -6.89
CA TYR A 33 6.66 7.15 -6.41
C TYR A 33 5.51 7.11 -7.40
N THR A 34 5.78 7.30 -8.69
CA THR A 34 4.77 7.30 -9.75
C THR A 34 4.13 5.92 -9.87
N SER A 35 4.94 4.87 -9.90
CA SER A 35 4.45 3.48 -9.96
C SER A 35 3.52 3.16 -8.78
N ALA A 36 3.96 3.43 -7.54
CA ALA A 36 3.14 3.21 -6.35
C ALA A 36 1.87 4.09 -6.34
N THR A 37 1.95 5.33 -6.84
CA THR A 37 0.79 6.22 -6.93
C THR A 37 -0.26 5.70 -7.91
N LEU A 38 0.16 5.21 -9.08
CA LEU A 38 -0.73 4.62 -10.08
C LEU A 38 -1.40 3.35 -9.55
N GLN A 39 -0.63 2.45 -8.93
CA GLN A 39 -1.18 1.25 -8.30
C GLN A 39 -2.18 1.60 -7.20
N GLY A 40 -1.80 2.48 -6.26
CA GLY A 40 -2.70 2.87 -5.19
C GLY A 40 -3.94 3.63 -5.66
N LYS A 41 -3.88 4.32 -6.81
CA LYS A 41 -5.07 4.89 -7.45
C LYS A 41 -6.00 3.78 -7.94
N LYS A 42 -5.50 2.79 -8.68
CA LYS A 42 -6.29 1.63 -9.12
C LYS A 42 -6.99 0.92 -7.95
N ILE A 43 -6.27 0.67 -6.86
CA ILE A 43 -6.81 0.02 -5.64
C ILE A 43 -7.94 0.85 -4.99
N LYS A 44 -7.81 2.18 -5.00
CA LYS A 44 -8.86 3.08 -4.52
C LYS A 44 -10.09 3.04 -5.42
N ASP A 45 -9.88 3.07 -6.73
CA ASP A 45 -10.96 3.03 -7.72
C ASP A 45 -11.74 1.69 -7.64
N MET A 46 -11.07 0.59 -7.28
CA MET A 46 -11.71 -0.71 -7.00
C MET A 46 -12.44 -0.80 -5.65
N GLY A 47 -12.31 0.19 -4.77
CA GLY A 47 -12.97 0.22 -3.47
C GLY A 47 -12.41 -0.76 -2.43
N ILE A 48 -11.25 -1.38 -2.68
CA ILE A 48 -10.62 -2.36 -1.78
C ILE A 48 -9.59 -1.74 -0.83
N GLN A 49 -9.40 -0.41 -0.85
CA GLN A 49 -8.49 0.32 0.04
C GLN A 49 -8.62 -0.10 1.52
N LYS A 50 -9.84 -0.40 1.99
CA LYS A 50 -10.13 -0.77 3.38
C LYS A 50 -9.42 -2.04 3.87
N TYR A 51 -8.97 -2.90 2.95
CA TYR A 51 -8.21 -4.11 3.28
C TYR A 51 -6.71 -3.84 3.34
N VAL A 52 -6.23 -2.88 2.53
CA VAL A 52 -4.82 -2.54 2.38
C VAL A 52 -4.35 -1.56 3.45
N THR A 53 -5.19 -0.56 3.75
CA THR A 53 -4.87 0.54 4.66
C THR A 53 -6.04 0.87 5.55
N ARG A 54 -5.78 1.61 6.63
CA ARG A 54 -6.82 2.03 7.55
C ARG A 54 -7.87 2.88 6.80
N PRO A 55 -9.17 2.55 6.89
CA PRO A 55 -10.22 3.33 6.26
C PRO A 55 -10.25 4.79 6.71
N GLU A 56 -10.67 5.67 5.82
CA GLU A 56 -10.88 7.08 6.13
C GLU A 56 -12.06 7.26 7.09
N LYS A 57 -11.94 8.15 8.07
CA LYS A 57 -13.09 8.56 8.88
C LYS A 57 -13.91 9.54 8.05
N ARG A 58 -15.22 9.33 7.92
CA ARG A 58 -16.15 10.21 7.17
C ARG A 58 -16.08 11.70 7.56
N TYR A 59 -15.62 12.03 8.77
CA TYR A 59 -15.68 13.37 9.35
C TYR A 59 -14.46 14.27 9.12
N LYS A 60 -13.43 13.83 8.39
CA LYS A 60 -12.29 14.71 8.07
C LYS A 60 -12.36 15.09 6.60
N GLY A 61 -12.48 16.39 6.30
CA GLY A 61 -12.47 16.94 4.94
C GLY A 61 -11.17 16.72 4.14
N GLN A 62 -10.22 15.93 4.66
CA GLN A 62 -8.98 15.56 4.00
C GLN A 62 -8.84 14.04 3.94
N ARG A 63 -8.44 13.55 2.76
CA ARG A 63 -8.08 12.14 2.53
C ARG A 63 -6.97 11.75 3.49
N ARG A 64 -7.17 10.65 4.24
CA ARG A 64 -6.24 10.18 5.27
C ARG A 64 -4.95 9.64 4.67
N HIS A 65 -5.08 8.95 3.54
CA HIS A 65 -3.96 8.27 2.90
C HIS A 65 -3.85 8.70 1.44
N SER A 66 -2.66 9.14 1.00
CA SER A 66 -2.38 9.43 -0.41
C SER A 66 -2.45 8.14 -1.25
N SER A 67 -2.62 8.26 -2.56
CA SER A 67 -2.60 7.08 -3.44
C SER A 67 -1.23 6.40 -3.40
N PHE A 68 -0.15 7.17 -3.31
CA PHE A 68 1.19 6.66 -3.03
C PHE A 68 1.23 5.76 -1.78
N TYR A 69 0.70 6.24 -0.65
CA TYR A 69 0.65 5.48 0.60
C TYR A 69 -0.10 4.15 0.41
N VAL A 70 -1.27 4.18 -0.24
CA VAL A 70 -2.03 2.96 -0.50
C VAL A 70 -1.25 1.97 -1.38
N GLY A 71 -0.57 2.43 -2.43
CA GLY A 71 0.23 1.56 -3.29
C GLY A 71 1.45 0.96 -2.58
N GLN A 72 2.14 1.73 -1.73
CA GLN A 72 3.24 1.20 -0.91
C GLN A 72 2.76 0.13 0.08
N HIS A 73 1.61 0.36 0.72
CA HIS A 73 1.04 -0.61 1.66
C HIS A 73 0.43 -1.84 0.99
N LEU A 74 0.03 -1.74 -0.29
CA LEU A 74 -0.45 -2.87 -1.09
C LEU A 74 0.58 -3.99 -1.12
N TYR A 75 1.83 -3.64 -1.42
CA TYR A 75 2.93 -4.61 -1.51
C TYR A 75 3.11 -5.37 -0.19
N HIS A 76 3.21 -4.64 0.93
CA HIS A 76 3.38 -5.23 2.26
C HIS A 76 2.20 -6.14 2.64
N TRP A 77 0.98 -5.70 2.34
CA TRP A 77 -0.23 -6.47 2.64
C TRP A 77 -0.28 -7.79 1.87
N LEU A 78 0.02 -7.77 0.56
CA LEU A 78 0.09 -8.98 -0.27
C LEU A 78 1.21 -9.92 0.17
N GLN A 79 2.40 -9.38 0.47
CA GLN A 79 3.54 -10.16 0.93
C GLN A 79 3.26 -10.89 2.25
N LEU A 80 2.65 -10.20 3.22
CA LEU A 80 2.27 -10.80 4.50
C LEU A 80 1.23 -11.91 4.32
N HIS A 81 0.24 -11.70 3.45
CA HIS A 81 -0.74 -12.73 3.15
C HIS A 81 -0.10 -13.98 2.56
N GLN A 82 0.80 -13.81 1.58
CA GLN A 82 1.52 -14.91 0.96
C GLN A 82 2.39 -15.68 1.98
N MET A 83 3.08 -14.98 2.88
CA MET A 83 3.94 -15.61 3.90
C MET A 83 3.18 -16.48 4.88
N PHE A 84 1.95 -16.10 5.24
CA PHE A 84 1.17 -16.76 6.29
C PHE A 84 -0.07 -17.50 5.76
N GLN A 85 -0.17 -17.70 4.44
CA GLN A 85 -1.37 -18.26 3.81
C GLN A 85 -1.80 -19.59 4.46
N LYS A 86 -0.87 -20.54 4.61
CA LYS A 86 -1.14 -21.86 5.19
C LYS A 86 -1.65 -21.76 6.63
N ASN A 87 -0.97 -20.99 7.46
CA ASN A 87 -1.34 -20.80 8.87
C ASN A 87 -2.72 -20.16 9.01
N ILE A 88 -3.06 -19.22 8.12
CA ILE A 88 -4.38 -18.58 8.12
C ILE A 88 -5.46 -19.58 7.66
N GLU A 89 -5.20 -20.41 6.66
CA GLU A 89 -6.12 -21.45 6.21
C GLU A 89 -6.42 -22.46 7.33
N GLU A 90 -5.40 -22.94 8.03
CA GLU A 90 -5.54 -23.82 9.21
C GLU A 90 -6.34 -23.11 10.33
N LEU A 91 -6.06 -21.84 10.60
CA LEU A 91 -6.80 -21.06 11.59
C LEU A 91 -8.28 -20.91 11.20
N MET A 92 -8.61 -20.80 9.92
CA MET A 92 -9.98 -20.69 9.43
C MET A 92 -10.76 -22.02 9.53
N GLN A 93 -10.07 -23.17 9.53
CA GLN A 93 -10.70 -24.46 9.80
C GLN A 93 -11.23 -24.55 11.24
N ILE A 94 -10.49 -23.96 12.18
CA ILE A 94 -10.84 -23.91 13.61
C ILE A 94 -11.87 -22.79 13.87
N SER A 95 -11.66 -21.60 13.33
CA SER A 95 -12.45 -20.39 13.61
C SER A 95 -13.49 -20.06 12.53
N ARG A 96 -14.37 -21.02 12.24
CA ARG A 96 -15.36 -20.92 11.14
C ARG A 96 -16.24 -19.67 11.17
N TYR A 97 -16.48 -19.09 12.35
CA TYR A 97 -17.28 -17.86 12.49
C TYR A 97 -16.65 -16.65 11.79
N ARG A 98 -15.32 -16.61 11.57
CA ARG A 98 -14.61 -15.54 10.83
C ARG A 98 -14.48 -15.82 9.33
N LEU A 99 -14.87 -17.01 8.87
CA LEU A 99 -14.68 -17.45 7.49
C LEU A 99 -15.31 -16.50 6.47
N LYS A 100 -16.49 -15.96 6.78
CA LYS A 100 -17.17 -14.99 5.90
C LYS A 100 -16.33 -13.74 5.64
N ASP A 101 -15.65 -13.21 6.65
CA ASP A 101 -14.82 -12.02 6.50
C ASP A 101 -13.48 -12.36 5.85
N TYR A 102 -12.93 -13.54 6.14
CA TYR A 102 -11.75 -14.06 5.44
C TYR A 102 -11.98 -14.20 3.93
N ILE A 103 -13.12 -14.77 3.51
CA ILE A 103 -13.47 -14.90 2.09
C ILE A 103 -13.58 -13.52 1.40
N LYS A 104 -14.13 -12.51 2.08
CA LYS A 104 -14.14 -11.14 1.54
C LYS A 104 -12.71 -10.59 1.36
N GLY A 105 -11.82 -10.87 2.31
CA GLY A 105 -10.40 -10.52 2.21
C GLY A 105 -9.72 -11.22 1.03
N GLN A 106 -9.96 -12.51 0.85
CA GLN A 106 -9.46 -13.29 -0.29
C GLN A 106 -9.92 -12.74 -1.64
N ARG A 107 -11.19 -12.34 -1.74
CA ARG A 107 -11.69 -11.65 -2.94
C ARG A 107 -10.98 -10.33 -3.19
N ALA A 108 -10.70 -9.56 -2.13
CA ALA A 108 -9.93 -8.32 -2.25
C ALA A 108 -8.48 -8.56 -2.69
N ILE A 109 -7.84 -9.64 -2.23
CA ILE A 109 -6.50 -10.05 -2.67
C ILE A 109 -6.52 -10.43 -4.15
N SER A 110 -7.51 -11.24 -4.58
CA SER A 110 -7.68 -11.61 -5.99
C SER A 110 -7.88 -10.38 -6.89
N LEU A 111 -8.71 -9.41 -6.45
CA LEU A 111 -8.89 -8.13 -7.14
C LEU A 111 -7.62 -7.28 -7.16
N ALA A 112 -6.81 -7.31 -6.11
CA ALA A 112 -5.53 -6.61 -6.07
C ALA A 112 -4.49 -7.25 -7.01
N LEU A 113 -4.46 -8.58 -7.09
CA LEU A 113 -3.51 -9.30 -7.94
C LEU A 113 -3.80 -9.12 -9.44
N SER A 114 -5.05 -8.88 -9.85
CA SER A 114 -5.39 -8.57 -11.25
C SER A 114 -4.96 -7.17 -11.71
N THR A 115 -4.32 -6.38 -10.85
CA THR A 115 -3.91 -5.00 -11.14
C THR A 115 -2.46 -4.86 -11.62
N PHE A 116 -1.69 -5.93 -11.46
CA PHE A 116 -0.31 -6.11 -11.94
C PHE A 116 -0.33 -6.74 -13.33
#